data_AF-A0A544YAM1-F1
#
_entry.id   AF-A0A544YAM1-F1
#
_cell.length_a   1.000
_cell.length_b   1.000
_cell.length_c   1.000
_cell.angle_alpha   90.00
_cell.angle_beta   90.00
_cell.angle_gamma   90.00
#
_symmetry.space_group_name_H-M   'P 1'
#
loop_
_entity.id
_entity.type
_entity.pdbx_description
1 polymer ?
#
loop_
_entity_poly.entity_id
_entity_poly.type
_entity_poly.pdbx_seq_one_letter_code
_entity_poly.pdbx_strand_id
1 'polypeptide(L)'
;MAVPAEDPAAGTDPRPWPLVGRTAELATLEDLLAAAARGIPQFAMLVGEPGIGKTRLSQELAARARERGFAVLVGRCSEDESAPPRGTARRPGADRA
;
A
#
# COMPACT_ATOMS: atom_id res chain seq x y z
N MET A 1 -2.27 -28.37 12.00
CA MET A 1 -1.26 -28.22 10.93
C MET A 1 -1.56 -26.89 10.25
N ALA A 2 -0.87 -25.83 10.65
CA ALA A 2 -1.11 -24.48 10.16
C ALA A 2 -0.64 -24.39 8.71
N VAL A 3 -1.53 -23.98 7.81
CA VAL A 3 -1.13 -23.59 6.46
C VAL A 3 -0.22 -22.36 6.60
N PRO A 4 1.02 -22.38 6.07
CA PRO A 4 1.82 -21.17 6.05
C PRO A 4 1.06 -20.12 5.23
N ALA A 5 0.90 -18.93 5.80
CA ALA A 5 0.40 -17.77 5.07
C ALA A 5 1.52 -17.31 4.13
N GLU A 6 1.73 -18.06 3.06
CA GLU A 6 2.50 -17.61 1.92
C GLU A 6 1.75 -16.42 1.29
N ASP A 7 2.29 -15.22 1.53
CA ASP A 7 1.89 -14.02 0.79
C ASP A 7 2.22 -14.29 -0.69
N PRO A 8 1.23 -14.39 -1.59
CA PRO A 8 1.48 -14.64 -3.01
C PRO A 8 2.27 -13.51 -3.70
N ALA A 9 2.66 -12.45 -2.99
CA ALA A 9 3.57 -11.41 -3.45
C ALA A 9 5.04 -11.56 -2.96
N ALA A 10 5.40 -12.67 -2.30
CA ALA A 10 6.78 -12.96 -1.94
C ALA A 10 7.58 -13.37 -3.18
N GLY A 11 8.12 -12.41 -3.94
CA GLY A 11 9.11 -12.74 -4.96
C GLY A 11 9.54 -11.65 -5.93
N THR A 12 8.88 -10.49 -5.99
CA THR A 12 9.36 -9.42 -6.87
C THR A 12 9.05 -8.08 -6.26
N ASP A 13 10.09 -7.31 -5.94
CA ASP A 13 9.89 -5.89 -5.63
C ASP A 13 9.17 -5.29 -6.85
N PRO A 14 7.93 -4.77 -6.72
CA PRO A 14 7.21 -4.15 -7.83
C PRO A 14 7.89 -2.84 -8.29
N ARG A 15 9.07 -2.52 -7.76
CA ARG A 15 9.91 -1.38 -8.07
C ARG A 15 11.16 -1.76 -8.88
N PRO A 16 11.03 -2.07 -10.19
CA PRO A 16 12.19 -2.37 -11.03
C PRO A 16 13.11 -1.15 -11.26
N TRP A 17 12.63 0.07 -11.00
CA TRP A 17 13.36 1.31 -11.23
C TRP A 17 13.24 2.30 -10.07
N PRO A 18 14.27 3.11 -9.78
CA PRO A 18 14.21 4.13 -8.74
C PRO A 18 13.13 5.19 -9.04
N LEU A 19 12.49 5.72 -8.00
CA LEU A 19 11.56 6.83 -8.12
C LEU A 19 12.36 8.12 -8.36
N VAL A 20 12.09 8.82 -9.47
CA VAL A 20 12.78 10.08 -9.83
C VAL A 20 11.81 11.25 -9.77
N GLY A 21 12.26 12.39 -9.21
CA GLY A 21 11.53 13.66 -9.26
C GLY A 21 10.27 13.74 -8.39
N ARG A 22 10.01 12.76 -7.53
CA ARG A 22 8.82 12.68 -6.65
C ARG A 22 9.15 12.61 -5.16
N THR A 23 10.33 13.14 -4.80
CA THR A 23 10.84 13.07 -3.43
C THR A 23 9.98 13.89 -2.46
N ALA A 24 9.47 15.05 -2.89
CA ALA A 24 8.65 15.91 -2.04
C ALA A 24 7.28 15.30 -1.73
N GLU A 25 6.60 14.78 -2.76
CA GLU A 25 5.31 14.12 -2.61
C GLU A 25 5.42 12.84 -1.78
N LEU A 26 6.51 12.09 -1.97
CA LEU A 26 6.77 10.90 -1.16
C LEU A 26 7.05 11.27 0.30
N ALA A 27 7.84 12.31 0.57
CA ALA A 27 8.10 12.78 1.93
C ALA A 27 6.80 13.18 2.65
N THR A 28 5.88 13.88 1.96
CA THR A 28 4.57 14.21 2.53
C THR A 28 3.77 12.95 2.89
N LEU A 29 3.78 11.92 2.03
CA LEU A 29 3.10 10.66 2.32
C LEU A 29 3.77 9.88 3.47
N GLU A 30 5.09 9.99 3.61
CA GLU A 30 5.83 9.41 4.72
C GLU A 30 5.51 10.08 6.06
N ASP A 31 5.28 11.39 6.08
CA ASP A 31 4.85 12.11 7.28
C ASP A 31 3.46 11.62 7.74
N LEU A 32 2.55 11.38 6.79
CA LEU A 32 1.25 10.77 7.08
C LEU A 32 1.42 9.35 7.62
N LEU A 33 2.31 8.55 7.03
CA LEU A 33 2.61 7.21 7.53
C LEU A 33 3.19 7.24 8.96
N ALA A 34 4.05 8.23 9.26
CA ALA A 34 4.59 8.43 10.60
C ALA A 34 3.51 8.84 11.62
N ALA A 35 2.52 9.65 11.21
CA ALA A 35 1.36 9.96 12.04
C ALA A 35 0.47 8.72 12.27
N ALA A 36 0.26 7.91 11.23
CA ALA A 36 -0.46 6.63 11.34
C ALA A 36 0.24 5.65 12.29
N ALA A 37 1.58 5.62 12.31
CA ALA A 37 2.36 4.81 13.25
C ALA A 37 2.10 5.19 14.71
N ARG A 38 1.74 6.46 14.98
CA ARG A 38 1.35 6.95 16.31
C ARG A 38 -0.12 6.68 16.66
N GLY A 39 -0.83 5.90 15.82
CA GLY A 39 -2.24 5.56 16.01
C GLY A 39 -3.21 6.65 15.55
N ILE A 40 -2.73 7.69 14.85
CA ILE A 40 -3.58 8.76 14.32
C ILE A 40 -3.98 8.40 12.88
N PRO A 41 -5.26 8.12 12.59
CA PRO A 41 -5.69 7.75 11.22
C PRO A 41 -5.38 8.88 10.23
N GLN A 42 -4.81 8.55 9.07
CA GLN A 42 -4.49 9.51 8.01
C GLN A 42 -5.10 9.09 6.68
N PHE A 43 -5.35 10.07 5.82
CA PHE A 43 -5.88 9.86 4.47
C PHE A 43 -5.20 10.81 3.48
N ALA A 44 -4.92 10.30 2.27
CA ALA A 44 -4.37 11.09 1.17
C ALA A 44 -5.01 10.67 -0.15
N MET A 45 -5.17 11.62 -1.07
CA MET A 45 -5.66 11.40 -2.42
C MET A 45 -4.61 11.86 -3.43
N LEU A 46 -4.20 10.98 -4.34
CA LEU A 46 -3.23 11.30 -5.39
C LEU A 46 -3.96 11.79 -6.64
N VAL A 47 -3.77 13.07 -7.00
CA VAL A 47 -4.46 13.73 -8.13
C VAL A 47 -3.45 14.19 -9.19
N GLY A 48 -3.87 14.30 -10.45
CA GLY A 48 -3.12 14.89 -11.57
C GLY A 48 -3.15 14.03 -12.84
N GLU A 49 -2.24 14.34 -13.77
CA GLU A 49 -2.34 13.81 -15.13
C GLU A 49 -2.18 12.29 -15.28
N PRO A 50 -2.86 11.67 -16.26
CA PRO A 50 -2.62 10.29 -16.65
C PRO A 50 -1.13 10.06 -16.95
N GLY A 51 -0.59 8.92 -16.50
CA GLY A 51 0.82 8.56 -16.74
C GLY A 51 1.87 9.29 -15.89
N ILE A 52 1.49 10.26 -15.06
CA ILE A 52 2.45 11.04 -14.23
C ILE A 52 3.12 10.25 -13.08
N GLY A 53 2.76 8.97 -12.92
CA GLY A 53 3.36 8.06 -11.94
C GLY A 53 2.61 7.94 -10.61
N LYS A 54 1.28 8.16 -10.55
CA LYS A 54 0.51 8.01 -9.28
C LYS A 54 0.55 6.60 -8.72
N THR A 55 0.34 5.61 -9.58
CA THR A 55 0.43 4.19 -9.22
C THR A 55 1.84 3.84 -8.75
N ARG A 56 2.86 4.44 -9.36
CA ARG A 56 4.26 4.26 -8.94
C ARG A 56 4.50 4.82 -7.54
N LEU A 57 4.01 6.03 -7.28
CA LEU A 57 4.13 6.70 -5.98
C LEU A 57 3.41 5.93 -4.87
N SER A 58 2.19 5.42 -5.14
CA SER A 58 1.46 4.61 -4.16
C SER A 58 2.12 3.25 -3.89
N GLN A 59 2.71 2.62 -4.91
CA GLN A 59 3.50 1.40 -4.75
C GLN A 59 4.76 1.63 -3.91
N GLU A 60 5.45 2.76 -4.12
CA GLU A 60 6.62 3.13 -3.33
C GLU A 60 6.25 3.31 -1.85
N LEU A 61 5.20 4.08 -1.56
CA LEU A 61 4.71 4.26 -0.20
C LEU A 61 4.30 2.91 0.43
N ALA A 62 3.61 2.05 -0.33
CA ALA A 62 3.21 0.73 0.12
C ALA A 62 4.41 -0.16 0.47
N ALA A 63 5.50 -0.10 -0.29
CA ALA A 63 6.73 -0.83 0.03
C ALA A 63 7.38 -0.30 1.32
N ARG A 64 7.52 1.02 1.46
CA ARG A 64 8.06 1.64 2.68
C ARG A 64 7.19 1.38 3.92
N ALA A 65 5.88 1.31 3.74
CA ALA A 65 4.96 0.93 4.81
C ALA A 65 5.18 -0.52 5.26
N ARG A 66 5.37 -1.46 4.33
CA ARG A 66 5.73 -2.85 4.66
C ARG A 66 7.08 -2.93 5.38
N GLU A 67 8.09 -2.21 4.91
CA GLU A 67 9.42 -2.13 5.53
C GLU A 67 9.33 -1.60 6.98
N ARG A 68 8.35 -0.74 7.27
CA ARG A 68 8.05 -0.21 8.61
C ARG A 68 7.12 -1.09 9.44
N GLY A 69 6.75 -2.27 8.95
CA GLY A 69 5.92 -3.25 9.67
C GLY A 69 4.40 -3.01 9.59
N PHE A 70 3.94 -2.11 8.72
CA PHE A 70 2.52 -1.96 8.47
C PHE A 70 1.98 -3.14 7.66
N ALA A 71 0.78 -3.58 8.00
CA ALA A 71 0.01 -4.41 7.08
C ALA A 71 -0.56 -3.55 5.96
N VAL A 72 -0.25 -3.90 4.72
CA VAL A 72 -0.63 -3.11 3.54
C VAL A 72 -1.62 -3.88 2.69
N LEU A 73 -2.79 -3.28 2.49
CA LEU A 73 -3.86 -3.79 1.62
C LEU A 73 -3.91 -2.95 0.34
N VAL A 74 -3.90 -3.60 -0.82
CA VAL A 74 -3.96 -2.92 -2.12
C VAL A 74 -5.26 -3.31 -2.84
N GLY A 75 -6.12 -2.32 -3.06
CA GLY A 75 -7.28 -2.45 -3.93
C GLY A 75 -6.96 -1.94 -5.34
N ARG A 76 -7.53 -2.58 -6.36
CA ARG A 76 -7.60 -2.01 -7.72
C ARG A 76 -9.06 -1.69 -8.01
N CYS A 77 -9.31 -0.48 -8.50
CA CYS A 77 -10.61 -0.14 -9.06
C CYS A 77 -10.76 -0.95 -10.36
N SER A 78 -11.75 -1.84 -10.43
CA SER A 78 -12.09 -2.54 -11.67
C SER A 78 -12.98 -1.65 -12.52
N GLU A 79 -12.73 -1.63 -13.83
CA GLU A 79 -13.63 -1.00 -14.80
C GLU A 79 -14.90 -1.86 -14.98
N ASP A 80 -14.83 -3.16 -14.67
CA ASP A 80 -15.97 -4.06 -14.67
C ASP A 80 -16.82 -3.95 -13.39
N GLU A 81 -18.08 -3.58 -13.58
CA GLU A 81 -19.14 -3.57 -12.55
C GLU A 81 -19.52 -4.99 -12.06
N SER A 82 -19.09 -6.03 -12.80
CA SER A 82 -19.34 -7.45 -12.49
C SER A 82 -18.24 -8.12 -11.64
N ALA A 83 -17.28 -7.37 -11.10
CA ALA A 83 -16.29 -7.96 -10.21
C ALA A 83 -16.99 -8.44 -8.91
N PRO A 84 -16.86 -9.73 -8.51
CA PRO A 84 -17.40 -10.17 -7.23
C PRO A 84 -16.81 -9.31 -6.11
N PRO A 85 -17.58 -9.01 -5.03
CA PRO A 85 -17.11 -8.18 -3.93
C PRO A 85 -15.80 -8.76 -3.43
N ARG A 86 -14.71 -8.02 -3.64
CA ARG A 86 -13.36 -8.50 -3.34
C ARG A 86 -13.34 -8.87 -1.86
N GLY A 87 -13.19 -10.17 -1.61
CA GLY A 87 -13.46 -10.82 -0.34
C GLY A 87 -12.75 -10.20 0.84
N THR A 88 -13.33 -10.45 2.02
CA THR A 88 -13.00 -9.88 3.32
C THR A 88 -11.49 -9.76 3.56
N ALA A 89 -11.00 -8.52 3.62
CA ALA A 89 -9.67 -8.25 4.11
C ALA A 89 -9.56 -8.83 5.54
N ARG A 90 -8.81 -9.92 5.69
CA ARG A 90 -8.51 -10.48 7.01
C ARG A 90 -7.80 -9.39 7.80
N ARG A 91 -8.33 -9.05 8.98
CA ARG A 91 -7.65 -8.14 9.90
C ARG A 91 -6.27 -8.71 10.22
N PRO A 92 -5.19 -7.98 9.90
CA PRO A 92 -3.88 -8.34 10.42
C PRO A 92 -3.89 -8.11 11.93
N GLY A 93 -3.59 -9.15 12.71
CA GLY A 93 -3.30 -9.01 14.14
C GLY A 93 -4.48 -9.03 15.11
N ALA A 94 -5.56 -9.80 14.85
CA ALA A 94 -6.58 -10.06 15.88
C ALA A 94 -6.12 -11.03 17.01
N ASP A 95 -4.81 -11.32 17.09
CA ASP A 95 -4.18 -12.11 18.14
C ASP A 95 -2.98 -11.34 18.69
N ARG A 96 -3.26 -10.31 19.49
CA ARG A 96 -2.46 -9.93 20.66
C ARG A 96 -3.42 -9.38 21.71
N ALA A 97 -3.52 -10.14 22.79
CA ALA A 97 -4.15 -9.76 24.05
C ALA A 97 -3.61 -8.44 24.60
#